data_AF-A0A6L4ZSJ4-F1
#
_entry.id   AF-A0A6L4ZSJ4-F1
#
_cell.length_a   1.000
_cell.length_b   1.000
_cell.length_c   1.000
_cell.angle_alpha   90.00
_cell.angle_beta   90.00
_cell.angle_gamma   90.00
#
_symmetry.space_group_name_H-M   'P 1'
#
loop_
_entity.id
_entity.type
_entity.pdbx_description
1 polymer ?
#
loop_
_entity_poly.entity_id
_entity_poly.type
_entity_poly.pdbx_seq_one_letter_code
_entity_poly.pdbx_strand_id
1 'polypeptide(L)'
;MDAKLKTYFDQEIAKAILLIKNKNIEEGFYHLERAHILGQRYVVAHVKTHWWMLKVGLMKKSTTEVFGQMIRIVFGALGSVIGVVPFGNTGGANVSMFSPMPIPQDLKSIINTKEI
;
A
#
# COMPACT_ATOMS: atom_id res chain seq x y z
N MET A 1 0.86 -2.25 -15.10
CA MET A 1 0.03 -1.18 -14.53
C MET A 1 -0.31 -0.26 -15.66
N ASP A 2 -1.59 -0.06 -15.94
CA ASP A 2 -2.01 0.89 -16.98
C ASP A 2 -1.66 2.34 -16.59
N ALA A 3 -1.69 3.24 -17.57
CA ALA A 3 -1.25 4.63 -17.39
C ALA A 3 -2.12 5.42 -16.40
N LYS A 4 -3.43 5.19 -16.39
CA LYS A 4 -4.36 5.88 -15.48
C LYS A 4 -4.06 5.43 -14.05
N LEU A 5 -4.05 4.12 -13.81
CA LEU A 5 -3.77 3.54 -12.49
C LEU A 5 -2.40 3.97 -11.95
N LYS A 6 -1.37 3.95 -12.80
CA LYS A 6 -0.02 4.43 -12.46
C LYS A 6 -0.01 5.89 -12.03
N THR A 7 -0.76 6.75 -12.72
CA THR A 7 -0.85 8.18 -12.40
C THR A 7 -1.42 8.39 -11.00
N TYR A 8 -2.53 7.72 -10.66
CA TYR A 8 -3.11 7.82 -9.32
C TYR A 8 -2.21 7.22 -8.24
N PHE A 9 -1.58 6.07 -8.52
CA PHE A 9 -0.60 5.48 -7.60
C PHE A 9 0.55 6.47 -7.29
N ASP A 10 1.15 7.08 -8.32
CA ASP A 10 2.25 8.02 -8.15
C ASP A 10 1.80 9.30 -7.39
N GLN A 11 0.56 9.75 -7.59
CA GLN A 11 -0.03 10.86 -6.82
C GLN A 11 -0.19 10.53 -5.34
N GLU A 12 -0.72 9.35 -5.00
CA GLU A 12 -0.88 8.91 -3.61
C GLU A 12 0.50 8.78 -2.93
N ILE A 13 1.50 8.20 -3.60
CA ILE A 13 2.88 8.16 -3.10
C ILE A 13 3.45 9.57 -2.89
N ALA A 14 3.26 10.49 -3.85
CA ALA A 14 3.79 11.84 -3.73
C ALA A 14 3.16 12.61 -2.55
N LYS A 15 1.84 12.49 -2.37
CA LYS A 15 1.11 13.06 -1.22
C LYS A 15 1.61 12.48 0.10
N ALA A 16 1.75 11.16 0.18
CA ALA A 16 2.28 10.48 1.34
C ALA A 16 3.65 11.03 1.74
N ILE A 17 4.59 11.09 0.79
CA ILE A 17 5.95 11.58 1.04
C ILE A 17 5.94 13.04 1.52
N LEU A 18 5.13 13.90 0.90
CA LEU A 18 5.01 15.30 1.29
C LEU A 18 4.51 15.45 2.74
N LEU A 19 3.45 14.74 3.09
CA LEU A 19 2.85 14.78 4.43
C LEU A 19 3.79 14.22 5.49
N ILE A 20 4.44 13.09 5.21
CA ILE A 20 5.45 12.49 6.11
C ILE A 20 6.60 13.47 6.36
N LYS A 21 7.10 14.14 5.31
CA LYS A 21 8.14 15.18 5.44
C LYS A 21 7.69 16.36 6.30
N ASN A 22 6.41 16.73 6.20
CA ASN A 22 5.81 17.80 7.01
C ASN A 22 5.38 17.34 8.42
N LYS A 23 5.77 16.12 8.84
CA LYS A 23 5.42 15.50 10.13
C LYS A 23 3.94 15.15 10.30
N ASN A 24 3.13 15.24 9.25
CA ASN A 24 1.75 14.72 9.20
C ASN A 24 1.77 13.23 8.90
N ILE A 25 2.31 12.42 9.82
CA ILE A 25 2.61 11.01 9.57
C ILE A 25 1.35 10.19 9.33
N GLU A 26 0.28 10.40 10.10
CA GLU A 26 -0.94 9.59 9.97
C GLU A 26 -1.67 9.85 8.64
N GLU A 27 -1.80 11.12 8.24
CA GLU A 27 -2.34 11.47 6.91
C GLU A 27 -1.45 10.92 5.79
N GLY A 28 -0.12 11.00 5.97
CA GLY A 28 0.82 10.41 5.03
C GLY A 28 0.66 8.89 4.91
N PHE A 29 0.45 8.20 6.03
CA PHE A 29 0.22 6.76 6.05
C PHE A 29 -1.10 6.39 5.38
N TYR A 30 -2.17 7.16 5.58
CA TYR A 30 -3.44 6.99 4.85
C TYR A 30 -3.24 7.01 3.33
N HIS A 31 -2.41 7.91 2.82
CA HIS A 31 -2.06 7.92 1.39
C HIS A 31 -1.22 6.71 0.97
N LEU A 32 -0.37 6.16 1.85
CA LEU A 32 0.31 4.89 1.59
C LEU A 32 -0.68 3.72 1.53
N GLU A 33 -1.69 3.68 2.39
CA GLU A 33 -2.73 2.62 2.34
C GLU A 33 -3.47 2.62 1.02
N ARG A 34 -3.79 3.81 0.50
CA ARG A 34 -4.42 3.97 -0.81
C ARG A 34 -3.49 3.57 -1.95
N ALA A 35 -2.23 4.00 -1.90
CA ALA A 35 -1.22 3.56 -2.86
C ALA A 35 -1.02 2.03 -2.82
N HIS A 36 -1.14 1.40 -1.65
CA HIS A 36 -1.05 -0.05 -1.51
C HIS A 36 -2.20 -0.73 -2.25
N ILE A 37 -3.44 -0.29 -2.06
CA ILE A 37 -4.62 -0.82 -2.76
C ILE A 37 -4.45 -0.69 -4.28
N LEU A 38 -4.05 0.50 -4.78
CA LEU A 38 -3.84 0.74 -6.22
C LEU A 38 -2.67 -0.09 -6.80
N GLY A 39 -1.64 -0.33 -6.00
CA GLY A 39 -0.45 -1.08 -6.39
C GLY A 39 -0.51 -2.58 -6.13
N GLN A 40 -1.60 -3.10 -5.55
CA GLN A 40 -1.60 -4.42 -4.90
C GLN A 40 -1.29 -5.59 -5.85
N ARG A 41 -1.71 -5.51 -7.11
CA ARG A 41 -1.44 -6.51 -8.18
C ARG A 41 -0.09 -6.31 -8.88
N TYR A 42 0.66 -5.26 -8.52
CA TYR A 42 1.87 -4.84 -9.22
C TYR A 42 3.07 -4.87 -8.27
N VAL A 43 3.89 -5.92 -8.38
CA VAL A 43 5.01 -6.21 -7.46
C VAL A 43 5.86 -4.97 -7.16
N VAL A 44 6.29 -4.24 -8.19
CA VAL A 44 7.14 -3.05 -8.00
C VAL A 44 6.42 -1.95 -7.21
N ALA A 45 5.15 -1.68 -7.54
CA ALA A 45 4.35 -0.67 -6.86
C ALA A 45 4.04 -1.09 -5.41
N HIS A 46 3.68 -2.36 -5.21
CA HIS A 46 3.40 -2.96 -3.92
C HIS A 46 4.61 -2.89 -2.98
N VAL A 47 5.78 -3.36 -3.43
CA VAL A 47 7.03 -3.31 -2.65
C VAL A 47 7.45 -1.87 -2.37
N LYS A 48 7.29 -0.95 -3.34
CA LYS A 48 7.57 0.48 -3.13
C LYS A 48 6.70 1.06 -2.02
N THR A 49 5.42 0.72 -1.96
CA THR A 49 4.55 1.18 -0.88
C THR A 49 4.94 0.61 0.47
N HIS A 50 5.19 -0.71 0.55
CA HIS A 50 5.64 -1.35 1.80
C HIS A 50 6.97 -0.80 2.30
N TRP A 51 7.88 -0.43 1.39
CA TRP A 51 9.13 0.25 1.77
C TRP A 51 8.88 1.60 2.44
N TRP A 52 7.89 2.38 1.97
CA TRP A 52 7.52 3.62 2.64
C TRP A 52 6.78 3.39 3.96
N MET A 53 5.92 2.38 4.04
CA MET A 53 5.27 1.99 5.31
C MET A 53 6.31 1.55 6.35
N LEU A 54 7.33 0.79 5.94
CA LEU A 54 8.47 0.40 6.77
C LEU A 54 9.20 1.64 7.32
N LYS A 55 9.47 2.64 6.47
CA LYS A 55 10.06 3.91 6.91
C LYS A 55 9.19 4.62 7.94
N VAL A 56 7.86 4.64 7.77
CA VAL A 56 6.95 5.19 8.77
C VAL A 56 7.04 4.41 10.08
N GLY A 57 7.10 3.08 10.03
CA GLY A 57 7.33 2.23 11.20
C GLY A 57 8.61 2.60 11.96
N LEU A 58 9.72 2.79 11.24
CA LEU A 58 10.99 3.25 11.81
C LEU A 58 10.86 4.66 12.44
N MET A 59 10.21 5.60 11.76
CA MET A 59 9.98 6.97 12.24
C MET A 59 9.14 7.01 13.52
N LYS A 60 8.08 6.18 13.60
CA LYS A 60 7.20 6.05 14.77
C LYS A 60 7.78 5.14 15.87
N LYS A 61 8.96 4.54 15.65
CA LYS A 61 9.55 3.50 16.51
C LYS A 61 8.58 2.33 16.79
N SER A 62 7.72 2.00 15.83
CA SER A 62 6.76 0.90 15.92
C SER A 62 7.41 -0.40 15.45
N THR A 63 7.83 -1.24 16.40
CA THR A 63 8.45 -2.54 16.09
C THR A 63 7.49 -3.48 15.37
N THR A 64 6.19 -3.45 15.73
CA THR A 64 5.13 -4.19 15.06
C THR A 64 5.01 -3.82 13.59
N GLU A 65 5.02 -2.52 13.28
CA GLU A 65 4.96 -2.05 11.89
C GLU A 65 6.22 -2.46 11.13
N VAL A 66 7.40 -2.25 11.71
CA VAL A 66 8.67 -2.62 11.08
C VAL A 66 8.70 -4.11 10.73
N PHE A 67 8.35 -4.98 11.67
CA PHE A 67 8.35 -6.42 11.44
C PHE A 67 7.30 -6.86 10.42
N GLY A 68 6.07 -6.34 10.53
CA GLY A 68 4.99 -6.64 9.59
C GLY A 68 5.33 -6.23 8.15
N GLN A 69 5.95 -5.07 7.97
CA GLN A 69 6.36 -4.59 6.64
C GLN A 69 7.53 -5.40 6.06
N MET A 70 8.50 -5.84 6.87
CA MET A 70 9.55 -6.74 6.39
C MET A 70 8.99 -8.07 5.87
N ILE A 71 8.05 -8.69 6.62
CA ILE A 71 7.36 -9.92 6.18
C ILE A 71 6.62 -9.66 4.87
N ARG A 72 5.87 -8.56 4.76
CA ARG A 72 5.08 -8.22 3.56
C ARG A 72 5.97 -7.91 2.34
N ILE A 73 7.16 -7.34 2.52
CA ILE A 73 8.11 -7.16 1.41
C ILE A 73 8.62 -8.51 0.90
N VAL A 74 8.97 -9.45 1.79
CA VAL A 74 9.51 -10.76 1.41
C VAL A 74 8.43 -11.67 0.82
N PHE A 75 7.30 -11.83 1.51
CA PHE A 75 6.26 -12.79 1.16
C PHE A 75 5.11 -12.17 0.35
N GLY A 76 4.77 -10.91 0.60
CA GLY A 76 3.71 -10.20 -0.13
C GLY A 76 4.07 -9.97 -1.60
N ALA A 77 5.35 -9.73 -1.91
CA ALA A 77 5.82 -9.66 -3.29
C ALA A 77 5.55 -10.95 -4.08
N LEU A 78 5.67 -12.12 -3.44
CA LEU A 78 5.34 -13.42 -4.05
C LEU A 78 3.82 -13.63 -4.11
N GLY A 79 3.09 -13.27 -3.04
CA GLY A 79 1.63 -13.40 -2.96
C GLY A 79 0.87 -12.52 -3.97
N SER A 80 1.36 -11.32 -4.26
CA SER A 80 0.81 -10.41 -5.27
C SER A 80 0.86 -10.98 -6.68
N VAL A 81 1.86 -11.82 -6.99
CA VAL A 81 2.00 -12.49 -8.30
C VAL A 81 1.03 -13.67 -8.42
N ILE A 82 0.85 -14.43 -7.34
CA ILE A 82 0.03 -15.66 -7.34
C ILE A 82 -1.46 -15.33 -7.12
N GLY A 83 -1.78 -14.09 -6.72
CA GLY A 83 -3.17 -13.62 -6.56
C GLY A 83 -3.87 -14.15 -5.31
N VAL A 84 -3.12 -14.71 -4.36
CA VAL A 84 -3.63 -15.33 -3.11
C VAL A 84 -4.12 -14.29 -2.10
N VAL A 85 -3.60 -13.06 -2.19
CA VAL A 85 -3.89 -11.99 -1.24
C VAL A 85 -5.15 -11.21 -1.65
N PRO A 86 -6.13 -11.03 -0.76
CA PRO A 86 -7.42 -10.42 -1.11
C PRO A 86 -7.26 -8.94 -1.41
N PHE A 87 -7.88 -8.50 -2.51
CA PHE A 87 -7.80 -7.14 -3.01
C PHE A 87 -8.48 -6.14 -2.05
N GLY A 88 -7.92 -4.94 -1.92
CA GLY A 88 -8.45 -3.88 -1.05
C GLY A 88 -7.83 -3.80 0.36
N ASN A 89 -6.93 -4.72 0.72
CA ASN A 89 -6.19 -4.65 1.97
C ASN A 89 -5.38 -3.34 2.05
N THR A 90 -5.35 -2.68 3.20
CA THR A 90 -4.66 -1.38 3.32
C THR A 90 -3.15 -1.49 3.51
N GLY A 91 -2.62 -2.67 3.84
CA GLY A 91 -1.18 -2.89 3.88
C GLY A 91 -0.51 -2.71 5.24
N GLY A 92 -1.17 -2.06 6.22
CA GLY A 92 -0.63 -1.84 7.56
C GLY A 92 -0.40 -3.12 8.37
N ALA A 93 0.51 -3.11 9.34
CA ALA A 93 0.79 -4.30 10.16
C ALA A 93 -0.30 -4.58 11.22
N ASN A 94 -1.22 -3.64 11.43
CA ASN A 94 -2.39 -3.78 12.30
C ASN A 94 -3.54 -4.59 11.67
N VAL A 95 -3.46 -4.92 10.38
CA VAL A 95 -4.43 -5.78 9.68
C VAL A 95 -3.75 -7.05 9.19
N SER A 96 -4.48 -8.17 9.18
CA SER A 96 -3.95 -9.41 8.60
C SER A 96 -3.71 -9.24 7.11
N MET A 97 -2.65 -9.89 6.60
CA MET A 97 -2.34 -9.93 5.17
C MET A 97 -3.49 -10.56 4.37
N PHE A 98 -4.20 -11.52 4.96
CA PHE A 98 -5.31 -12.25 4.32
C PHE A 98 -6.69 -11.66 4.63
N SER A 99 -6.77 -10.48 5.24
CA SER A 99 -8.05 -9.81 5.49
C SER A 99 -8.59 -9.19 4.19
N PRO A 100 -9.74 -9.63 3.67
CA PRO A 100 -10.44 -8.91 2.62
C PRO A 100 -11.01 -7.61 3.19
N MET A 101 -10.91 -6.54 2.43
CA MET A 101 -11.36 -5.21 2.84
C MET A 101 -12.06 -4.49 1.68
N PRO A 102 -13.09 -3.68 1.96
CA PRO A 102 -13.78 -2.95 0.91
C PRO A 102 -12.84 -1.90 0.30
N ILE A 103 -12.77 -1.87 -1.03
CA ILE A 103 -12.06 -0.83 -1.77
C ILE A 103 -12.83 0.50 -1.61
N PRO A 104 -12.16 1.61 -1.25
CA PRO A 104 -12.77 2.94 -1.24
C PRO A 104 -13.42 3.28 -2.60
N GLN A 105 -14.59 3.91 -2.57
CA GLN A 105 -15.42 4.11 -3.77
C GLN A 105 -14.72 4.93 -4.86
N ASP A 106 -13.92 5.91 -4.45
CA ASP A 106 -13.11 6.73 -5.34
C ASP A 106 -12.01 5.89 -6.03
N LEU A 107 -11.39 4.95 -5.32
CA LEU A 107 -10.40 4.03 -5.88
C LEU A 107 -11.00 3.00 -6.83
N LYS A 108 -12.24 2.53 -6.58
CA LYS A 108 -12.95 1.63 -7.50
C LYS A 108 -13.11 2.22 -8.90
N SER A 109 -13.30 3.54 -9.01
CA SER A 109 -13.44 4.22 -10.30
C SER A 109 -12.13 4.30 -11.11
N ILE A 110 -11.00 4.06 -10.43
CA ILE A 110 -9.66 4.11 -10.98
C ILE A 110 -9.21 2.71 -11.39
N ILE A 111 -9.51 1.71 -10.55
CA ILE A 111 -9.14 0.31 -10.77
C ILE A 111 -10.10 -0.30 -11.80
N ASN A 112 -9.57 -0.71 -12.95
CA ASN A 112 -10.37 -1.36 -13.98
C ASN A 112 -10.89 -2.72 -13.46
N THR A 113 -12.09 -3.14 -13.86
CA THR A 113 -12.65 -4.45 -13.48
C THR A 113 -11.77 -5.63 -13.90
N LYS A 114 -10.93 -5.45 -14.94
CA LYS A 114 -9.93 -6.45 -15.36
C LYS A 114 -8.75 -6.62 -14.38
N GLU A 115 -8.60 -5.70 -13.42
CA GLU A 115 -7.52 -5.66 -12.43
C GLU A 115 -7.96 -6.18 -11.05
N ILE A 116 -9.26 -6.45 -10.87
CA ILE A 116 -9.87 -6.98 -9.64
C ILE A 116 -9.90 -8.50 -9.70
#